data_AF-A0A9P9EG85-F1
#
_entry.id   AF-A0A9P9EG85-F1
#
_cell.length_a   1.000
_cell.length_b   1.000
_cell.length_c   1.000
_cell.angle_alpha   90.00
_cell.angle_beta   90.00
_cell.angle_gamma   90.00
#
_symmetry.space_group_name_H-M   'P 1'
#
loop_
_entity.id
_entity.type
_entity.pdbx_description
1 polymer ?
#
loop_
_entity_poly.entity_id
_entity_poly.type
_entity_poly.pdbx_seq_one_letter_code
_entity_poly.pdbx_strand_id
1 'polypeptide(L)'
;MQLSKLFVFALAGGALAAPGDKGSYTVSGLGQRKQAILNAGGNTLDIAIAMLETERLSTDYVYGDAKTQDAANFGLFKQNWGMLRVCASRAGFKGQSESQWNNGAKLNSDIYADVAARWDCQGYYGYEKWFAGHRNGATGLSNPNTADIKFYRESVEWIQSQIDSNSKYKSDDTRFWVDVTPI
;
A
#
# COMPACT_ATOMS: atom_id res chain seq x y z
N MET A 1 -55.96 -24.91 -13.98
CA MET A 1 -55.49 -24.65 -12.60
C MET A 1 -53.98 -24.50 -12.67
N GLN A 2 -53.49 -23.26 -12.57
CA GLN A 2 -52.13 -22.85 -12.91
C GLN A 2 -51.27 -22.87 -11.62
N LEU A 3 -50.23 -23.72 -11.57
CA LEU A 3 -49.29 -23.73 -10.45
C LEU A 3 -48.33 -22.55 -10.57
N SER A 4 -48.50 -21.55 -9.70
CA SER A 4 -47.55 -20.45 -9.54
C SER A 4 -46.28 -20.95 -8.84
N LYS A 5 -45.15 -20.86 -9.55
CA LYS A 5 -43.81 -21.10 -8.99
C LYS A 5 -43.40 -19.88 -8.16
N LEU A 6 -43.27 -20.06 -6.86
CA LEU A 6 -42.72 -19.05 -5.94
C LEU A 6 -41.20 -19.02 -6.11
N PHE A 7 -40.66 -17.98 -6.73
CA PHE A 7 -39.23 -17.69 -6.73
C PHE A 7 -38.88 -16.96 -5.43
N VAL A 8 -38.16 -17.65 -4.54
CA VAL A 8 -37.53 -17.02 -3.37
C VAL A 8 -36.22 -16.40 -3.84
N PHE A 9 -36.20 -15.06 -3.95
CA PHE A 9 -34.96 -14.31 -4.07
C PHE A 9 -34.28 -14.27 -2.70
N ALA A 10 -33.22 -15.05 -2.53
CA ALA A 10 -32.29 -14.85 -1.42
C ALA A 10 -31.46 -13.59 -1.71
N LEU A 11 -31.77 -12.50 -1.00
CA LEU A 11 -30.91 -11.32 -0.92
C LEU A 11 -29.65 -11.71 -0.16
N ALA A 12 -28.57 -11.99 -0.88
CA ALA A 12 -27.23 -12.03 -0.30
C ALA A 12 -26.82 -10.59 0.06
N GLY A 13 -27.16 -10.16 1.28
CA GLY A 13 -26.62 -8.94 1.85
C GLY A 13 -25.12 -9.12 2.06
N GLY A 14 -24.30 -8.48 1.23
CA GLY A 14 -22.86 -8.39 1.48
C GLY A 14 -22.65 -7.60 2.77
N ALA A 15 -22.17 -8.26 3.82
CA ALA A 15 -21.72 -7.57 5.01
C ALA A 15 -20.53 -6.67 4.62
N LEU A 16 -20.62 -5.38 4.93
CA LEU A 16 -19.47 -4.48 4.85
C LEU A 16 -18.43 -4.97 5.87
N ALA A 17 -17.16 -5.02 5.45
CA ALA A 17 -16.06 -5.36 6.34
C ALA A 17 -16.01 -4.36 7.51
N ALA A 18 -15.76 -4.85 8.72
CA ALA A 18 -15.52 -4.03 9.90
C ALA A 18 -14.01 -3.70 10.02
N PRO A 19 -13.63 -2.61 10.70
CA PRO A 19 -12.22 -2.30 10.94
C PRO A 19 -11.46 -3.48 11.56
N GLY A 20 -10.38 -3.91 10.91
CA GLY A 20 -9.60 -5.09 11.31
C GLY A 20 -10.08 -6.43 10.75
N ASP A 21 -11.18 -6.47 10.00
CA ASP A 21 -11.51 -7.63 9.17
C ASP A 21 -10.39 -7.86 8.17
N LYS A 22 -10.19 -9.14 7.84
CA LYS A 22 -9.12 -9.57 6.97
C LYS A 22 -9.52 -10.80 6.18
N GLY A 23 -8.92 -10.99 5.02
CA GLY A 23 -9.23 -12.12 4.18
C GLY A 23 -8.39 -12.17 2.92
N SER A 24 -8.86 -12.95 1.96
CA SER A 24 -8.25 -13.02 0.63
C SER A 24 -9.29 -13.25 -0.46
N TYR A 25 -8.94 -12.84 -1.67
CA TYR A 25 -9.70 -13.09 -2.89
C TYR A 25 -8.78 -12.97 -4.10
N THR A 26 -9.25 -13.41 -5.26
CA THR A 26 -8.47 -13.38 -6.51
C THR A 26 -8.64 -12.05 -7.24
N VAL A 27 -7.53 -11.43 -7.64
CA VAL A 27 -7.49 -10.24 -8.51
C VAL A 27 -6.70 -10.61 -9.77
N SER A 28 -7.39 -10.72 -10.90
CA SER A 28 -6.75 -11.15 -12.15
C SER A 28 -5.57 -10.26 -12.54
N GLY A 29 -4.42 -10.88 -12.82
CA GLY A 29 -3.17 -10.21 -13.22
C GLY A 29 -2.32 -9.69 -12.06
N LEU A 30 -2.77 -9.82 -10.81
CA LEU A 30 -2.03 -9.37 -9.63
C LEU A 30 -0.68 -10.09 -9.50
N GLY A 31 -0.59 -11.37 -9.88
CA GLY A 31 0.64 -12.15 -9.88
C GLY A 31 1.75 -11.51 -10.70
N GLN A 32 1.42 -10.98 -11.88
CA GLN A 32 2.39 -10.26 -12.73
C GLN A 32 2.89 -8.98 -12.05
N ARG A 33 2.00 -8.27 -11.33
CA ARG A 33 2.36 -7.06 -10.59
C ARG A 33 3.25 -7.36 -9.40
N LYS A 34 3.00 -8.45 -8.67
CA LYS A 34 3.91 -8.94 -7.62
C LYS A 34 5.30 -9.23 -8.18
N GLN A 35 5.37 -9.91 -9.32
CA GLN A 35 6.65 -10.20 -9.99
C GLN A 35 7.35 -8.92 -10.45
N ALA A 36 6.61 -7.90 -10.91
CA ALA A 36 7.20 -6.61 -11.26
C ALA A 36 7.89 -5.93 -10.05
N ILE A 37 7.27 -5.98 -8.86
CA ILE A 37 7.88 -5.46 -7.61
C ILE A 37 9.15 -6.23 -7.26
N LEU A 38 9.12 -7.56 -7.31
CA LEU A 38 10.30 -8.39 -7.01
C LEU A 38 11.44 -8.15 -8.02
N ASN A 39 11.12 -8.06 -9.31
CA ASN A 39 12.09 -7.76 -10.37
C ASN A 39 12.68 -6.35 -10.27
N ALA A 40 11.97 -5.43 -9.61
CA ALA A 40 12.44 -4.09 -9.30
C ALA A 40 13.36 -4.03 -8.05
N GLY A 41 13.66 -5.18 -7.45
CA GLY A 41 14.49 -5.30 -6.24
C GLY A 41 13.70 -5.30 -4.94
N GLY A 42 12.37 -5.39 -5.02
CA GLY A 42 11.50 -5.47 -3.84
C GLY A 42 11.51 -6.86 -3.19
N ASN A 43 10.88 -6.95 -2.02
CA ASN A 43 10.69 -8.19 -1.26
C ASN A 43 9.20 -8.40 -0.90
N THR A 44 8.91 -9.38 -0.03
CA THR A 44 7.53 -9.68 0.38
C THR A 44 6.91 -8.61 1.26
N LEU A 45 7.71 -7.84 2.00
CA LEU A 45 7.23 -6.66 2.72
C LEU A 45 6.80 -5.57 1.73
N ASP A 46 7.55 -5.33 0.66
CA ASP A 46 7.17 -4.35 -0.36
C ASP A 46 5.84 -4.75 -1.04
N ILE A 47 5.67 -6.03 -1.38
CA ILE A 47 4.38 -6.53 -1.88
C ILE A 47 3.28 -6.30 -0.85
N ALA A 48 3.51 -6.62 0.42
CA ALA A 48 2.51 -6.48 1.47
C ALA A 48 2.06 -5.03 1.68
N ILE A 49 3.01 -4.08 1.68
CA ILE A 49 2.72 -2.64 1.75
C ILE A 49 1.86 -2.23 0.55
N ALA A 50 2.32 -2.49 -0.67
CA ALA A 50 1.57 -2.11 -1.88
C ALA A 50 0.18 -2.76 -1.95
N MET A 51 0.03 -3.98 -1.41
CA MET A 51 -1.21 -4.74 -1.39
C MET A 51 -2.23 -4.19 -0.40
N LEU A 52 -1.76 -3.60 0.70
CA LEU A 52 -2.63 -2.86 1.62
C LEU A 52 -3.09 -1.54 0.98
N GLU A 53 -2.21 -0.86 0.25
CA GLU A 53 -2.48 0.47 -0.33
C GLU A 53 -3.44 0.46 -1.52
N THR A 54 -3.37 -0.56 -2.38
CA THR A 54 -4.23 -0.69 -3.57
C THR A 54 -4.62 -2.13 -3.87
N GLU A 55 -5.79 -2.32 -4.49
CA GLU A 55 -6.26 -3.65 -4.88
C GLU A 55 -5.38 -4.31 -5.95
N ARG A 56 -4.88 -3.52 -6.92
CA ARG A 56 -4.21 -4.01 -8.13
C ARG A 56 -2.70 -3.81 -8.14
N LEU A 57 -2.10 -3.31 -7.06
CA LEU A 57 -0.68 -2.91 -7.04
C LEU A 57 -0.39 -1.94 -8.19
N SER A 58 -1.16 -0.86 -8.22
CA SER A 58 -1.22 0.12 -9.31
C SER A 58 -1.11 1.56 -8.78
N THR A 59 -0.98 2.50 -9.71
CA THR A 59 -0.78 3.94 -9.45
C THR A 59 -1.88 4.80 -10.09
N ASP A 60 -3.01 4.17 -10.46
CA ASP A 60 -4.17 4.76 -11.12
C ASP A 60 -5.21 5.33 -10.14
N TYR A 61 -4.85 5.44 -8.86
CA TYR A 61 -5.63 6.20 -7.88
C TYR A 61 -5.58 7.71 -8.20
N VAL A 62 -6.50 8.47 -7.60
CA VAL A 62 -6.56 9.94 -7.79
C VAL A 62 -5.19 10.55 -7.56
N TYR A 63 -4.74 11.44 -8.45
CA TYR A 63 -3.39 12.02 -8.37
C TYR A 63 -3.08 12.57 -6.97
N GLY A 64 -1.92 12.21 -6.43
CA GLY A 64 -1.50 12.59 -5.08
C GLY A 64 -2.35 11.96 -3.96
N ASP A 65 -3.21 10.98 -4.25
CA ASP A 65 -4.27 10.48 -3.37
C ASP A 65 -5.20 11.61 -2.87
N ALA A 66 -5.49 12.56 -3.78
CA ALA A 66 -6.21 13.81 -3.48
C ALA A 66 -5.56 14.70 -2.41
N LYS A 67 -4.28 14.48 -2.12
CA LYS A 67 -3.45 15.30 -1.23
C LYS A 67 -2.42 16.09 -2.04
N THR A 68 -1.88 17.14 -1.43
CA THR A 68 -0.88 18.03 -2.03
C THR A 68 0.32 18.21 -1.11
N GLN A 69 1.41 18.78 -1.63
CA GLN A 69 2.59 19.14 -0.83
C GLN A 69 3.17 17.91 -0.10
N ASP A 70 3.64 18.04 1.13
CA ASP A 70 4.26 16.94 1.88
C ASP A 70 3.33 15.74 2.12
N ALA A 71 2.01 15.93 2.02
CA ALA A 71 1.02 14.86 2.17
C ALA A 71 0.71 14.12 0.86
N ALA A 72 1.11 14.64 -0.30
CA ALA A 72 0.83 14.01 -1.60
C ALA A 72 1.46 12.61 -1.69
N ASN A 73 0.66 11.62 -2.10
CA ASN A 73 1.09 10.23 -2.20
C ASN A 73 1.45 9.83 -3.64
N PHE A 74 2.55 9.07 -3.79
CA PHE A 74 3.04 8.59 -5.07
C PHE A 74 3.48 7.13 -5.04
N GLY A 75 3.50 6.50 -6.22
CA GLY A 75 3.95 5.13 -6.41
C GLY A 75 2.97 4.09 -5.88
N LEU A 76 3.39 2.82 -5.95
CA LEU A 76 2.64 1.64 -5.54
C LEU A 76 2.39 1.61 -4.04
N PHE A 77 3.30 2.18 -3.27
CA PHE A 77 3.24 2.20 -1.82
C PHE A 77 2.53 3.44 -1.26
N LYS A 78 2.04 4.36 -2.11
CA LYS A 78 1.49 5.66 -1.69
C LYS A 78 2.44 6.44 -0.76
N GLN A 79 3.73 6.48 -1.09
CA GLN A 79 4.73 7.19 -0.29
C GLN A 79 4.44 8.69 -0.29
N ASN A 80 4.40 9.33 0.89
CA ASN A 80 4.17 10.77 1.00
C ASN A 80 5.42 11.58 0.64
N TRP A 81 5.22 12.74 0.01
CA TRP A 81 6.31 13.61 -0.41
C TRP A 81 7.22 14.07 0.72
N GLY A 82 6.66 14.32 1.91
CA GLY A 82 7.40 14.78 3.08
C GLY A 82 8.51 13.80 3.50
N MET A 83 8.26 12.50 3.38
CA MET A 83 9.32 11.50 3.52
C MET A 83 10.23 11.48 2.31
N LEU A 84 9.67 11.36 1.09
CA LEU A 84 10.45 11.20 -0.14
C LEU A 84 11.54 12.28 -0.29
N ARG A 85 11.21 13.55 -0.06
CA ARG A 85 12.15 14.68 -0.19
C ARG A 85 13.26 14.69 0.87
N VAL A 86 13.15 13.90 1.92
CA VAL A 86 14.17 13.78 2.98
C VAL A 86 15.13 12.62 2.70
N CYS A 87 14.63 11.50 2.20
CA CYS A 87 15.39 10.25 2.16
C CYS A 87 15.58 9.62 0.79
N ALA A 88 14.71 9.84 -0.19
CA ALA A 88 14.73 9.14 -1.48
C ALA A 88 15.83 9.66 -2.42
N SER A 89 17.09 9.35 -2.09
CA SER A 89 18.27 9.78 -2.83
C SER A 89 18.38 9.12 -4.21
N ARG A 90 18.09 7.81 -4.33
CA ARG A 90 18.17 7.09 -5.61
C ARG A 90 17.09 7.53 -6.60
N ALA A 91 15.95 8.02 -6.11
CA ALA A 91 14.91 8.60 -6.96
C ALA A 91 15.21 10.06 -7.36
N GLY A 92 16.14 10.73 -6.67
CA GLY A 92 16.56 12.11 -6.92
C GLY A 92 15.79 13.17 -6.14
N PHE A 93 15.07 12.80 -5.08
CA PHE A 93 14.19 13.72 -4.33
C PHE A 93 14.83 14.32 -3.08
N LYS A 94 15.87 13.68 -2.53
CA LYS A 94 16.53 14.15 -1.31
C LYS A 94 16.99 15.61 -1.45
N GLY A 95 16.51 16.48 -0.56
CA GLY A 95 16.84 17.90 -0.50
C GLY A 95 15.92 18.81 -1.31
N GLN A 96 14.92 18.27 -2.01
CA GLN A 96 13.91 19.09 -2.68
C GLN A 96 12.96 19.75 -1.67
N SER A 97 12.37 20.86 -2.10
CA SER A 97 11.38 21.62 -1.31
C SER A 97 10.00 20.97 -1.34
N GLU A 98 9.15 21.32 -0.38
CA GLU A 98 7.74 20.92 -0.33
C GLU A 98 6.98 21.32 -1.62
N SER A 99 7.26 22.51 -2.16
CA SER A 99 6.61 23.00 -3.38
C SER A 99 6.90 22.15 -4.63
N GLN A 100 7.95 21.34 -4.59
CA GLN A 100 8.36 20.45 -5.67
C GLN A 100 7.66 19.08 -5.63
N TRP A 101 6.62 18.92 -4.82
CA TRP A 101 5.91 17.64 -4.62
C TRP A 101 5.48 16.93 -5.89
N ASN A 102 5.13 17.66 -6.96
CA ASN A 102 4.79 17.07 -8.26
C ASN A 102 5.91 16.22 -8.88
N ASN A 103 7.18 16.44 -8.49
CA ASN A 103 8.31 15.62 -8.93
C ASN A 103 8.19 14.16 -8.45
N GLY A 104 7.44 13.91 -7.37
CA GLY A 104 7.12 12.56 -6.89
C GLY A 104 6.34 11.73 -7.90
N ALA A 105 5.65 12.35 -8.87
CA ALA A 105 4.88 11.64 -9.91
C ALA A 105 5.74 10.71 -10.78
N LYS A 106 7.07 10.91 -10.82
CA LYS A 106 8.01 9.95 -11.42
C LYS A 106 7.76 8.52 -10.92
N LEU A 107 7.45 8.35 -9.63
CA LEU A 107 7.21 7.03 -9.02
C LEU A 107 5.96 6.33 -9.56
N ASN A 108 5.02 7.08 -10.15
CA ASN A 108 3.80 6.48 -10.71
C ASN A 108 4.07 5.66 -11.98
N SER A 109 5.19 5.93 -12.67
CA SER A 109 5.58 5.26 -13.92
C SER A 109 6.91 4.51 -13.85
N ASP A 110 7.70 4.69 -12.79
CA ASP A 110 9.02 4.09 -12.61
C ASP A 110 9.05 3.24 -11.34
N ILE A 111 8.71 1.96 -11.50
CA ILE A 111 8.68 0.99 -10.39
C ILE A 111 10.06 0.79 -9.74
N TYR A 112 11.15 0.94 -10.50
CA TYR A 112 12.51 0.80 -9.95
C TYR A 112 12.84 1.98 -9.04
N ALA A 113 12.50 3.21 -9.45
CA ALA A 113 12.65 4.37 -8.61
C ALA A 113 11.74 4.32 -7.37
N ASP A 114 10.52 3.79 -7.50
CA ASP A 114 9.56 3.68 -6.40
C ASP A 114 10.06 2.72 -5.31
N VAL A 115 10.44 1.51 -5.71
CA VAL A 115 11.04 0.51 -4.80
C VAL A 115 12.31 1.08 -4.17
N ALA A 116 13.21 1.67 -4.95
CA ALA A 116 14.44 2.26 -4.43
C ALA A 116 14.17 3.38 -3.40
N ALA A 117 13.21 4.27 -3.66
CA ALA A 117 12.81 5.33 -2.74
C ALA A 117 12.28 4.77 -1.40
N ARG A 118 11.46 3.71 -1.45
CA ARG A 118 10.93 3.07 -0.25
C ARG A 118 12.02 2.46 0.61
N TRP A 119 12.98 1.80 -0.02
CA TRP A 119 14.18 1.27 0.64
C TRP A 119 15.08 2.36 1.21
N ASP A 120 15.34 3.44 0.48
CA ASP A 120 16.13 4.56 0.98
C ASP A 120 15.48 5.18 2.22
N CYS A 121 14.17 5.35 2.18
CA CYS A 121 13.42 5.94 3.27
C CYS A 121 13.32 5.04 4.50
N GLN A 122 13.13 3.73 4.32
CA GLN A 122 13.20 2.82 5.46
C GLN A 122 14.62 2.72 6.03
N GLY A 123 15.65 2.74 5.17
CA GLY A 123 17.04 2.76 5.61
C GLY A 123 17.39 4.03 6.41
N TYR A 124 16.84 5.19 6.02
CA TYR A 124 17.05 6.45 6.71
C TYR A 124 16.34 6.54 8.07
N TYR A 125 15.05 6.20 8.11
CA TYR A 125 14.25 6.33 9.34
C TYR A 125 14.37 5.13 10.29
N GLY A 126 14.74 3.96 9.78
CA GLY A 126 14.56 2.69 10.46
C GLY A 126 13.13 2.16 10.32
N TYR A 127 12.94 0.86 10.55
CA TYR A 127 11.69 0.14 10.28
C TYR A 127 10.45 0.77 10.96
N GLU A 128 10.49 0.95 12.28
CA GLU A 128 9.32 1.44 13.04
C GLU A 128 8.98 2.90 12.70
N LYS A 129 10.00 3.76 12.65
CA LYS A 129 9.81 5.19 12.36
C LYS A 129 9.43 5.44 10.90
N TRP A 130 9.85 4.57 9.99
CA TRP A 130 9.38 4.61 8.61
C TRP A 130 7.87 4.34 8.55
N PHE A 131 7.36 3.30 9.21
CA PHE A 131 5.92 3.04 9.28
C PHE A 131 5.14 4.21 9.87
N ALA A 132 5.67 4.83 10.91
CA ALA A 132 5.08 6.01 11.52
C ALA A 132 4.97 7.19 10.54
N GLY A 133 6.09 7.53 9.88
CA GLY A 133 6.10 8.59 8.87
C GLY A 133 5.28 8.26 7.63
N HIS A 134 5.25 6.99 7.24
CA HIS A 134 4.50 6.53 6.07
C HIS A 134 3.01 6.70 6.31
N ARG A 135 2.55 6.25 7.48
CA ARG A 135 1.16 6.32 7.89
C ARG A 135 0.68 7.74 8.15
N ASN A 136 1.44 8.56 8.88
CA ASN A 136 0.95 9.85 9.39
C ASN A 136 1.96 11.01 9.25
N GLY A 137 2.82 10.95 8.24
CA GLY A 137 3.74 12.03 7.88
C GLY A 137 4.58 12.55 9.06
N ALA A 138 4.76 13.88 9.12
CA ALA A 138 5.52 14.53 10.18
C ALA A 138 4.96 14.27 11.60
N THR A 139 3.63 14.15 11.72
CA THR A 139 2.96 13.85 12.99
C THR A 139 3.28 12.43 13.48
N GLY A 140 3.31 11.46 12.57
CA GLY A 140 3.75 10.10 12.90
C GLY A 140 5.23 10.04 13.26
N LEU A 141 6.08 10.77 12.54
CA LEU A 141 7.51 10.85 12.85
C LEU A 141 7.81 11.43 14.25
N SER A 142 6.96 12.33 14.76
CA SER A 142 7.07 12.91 16.10
C SER A 142 6.43 12.04 17.18
N ASN A 143 5.40 11.25 16.84
CA ASN A 143 4.74 10.31 17.74
C ASN A 143 4.56 8.92 17.09
N PRO A 144 5.61 8.08 17.06
CA PRO A 144 5.61 6.85 16.27
C PRO A 144 4.83 5.68 16.87
N ASN A 145 4.39 5.79 18.12
CA ASN A 145 3.84 4.66 18.88
C ASN A 145 2.32 4.76 19.11
N THR A 146 1.59 5.44 18.22
CA THR A 146 0.12 5.49 18.30
C THR A 146 -0.51 4.13 17.97
N ALA A 147 -1.72 3.91 18.46
CA ALA A 147 -2.47 2.70 18.15
C ALA A 147 -2.73 2.53 16.65
N ASP A 148 -3.00 3.63 15.93
CA ASP A 148 -3.21 3.63 14.48
C ASP A 148 -1.95 3.19 13.71
N ILE A 149 -0.78 3.76 14.03
CA ILE A 149 0.49 3.40 13.40
C ILE A 149 0.84 1.94 13.67
N LYS A 150 0.64 1.48 14.91
CA LYS A 150 0.87 0.09 15.30
C LYS A 150 -0.05 -0.85 14.52
N PHE A 151 -1.35 -0.54 14.43
CA PHE A 151 -2.33 -1.35 13.73
C PHE A 151 -2.06 -1.41 12.22
N TYR A 152 -1.69 -0.29 11.59
CA TYR A 152 -1.27 -0.25 10.18
C TYR A 152 -0.06 -1.16 9.93
N ARG A 153 0.98 -1.07 10.77
CA ARG A 153 2.18 -1.92 10.68
C ARG A 153 1.84 -3.41 10.86
N GLU A 154 1.07 -3.76 11.89
CA GLU A 154 0.67 -5.14 12.16
C GLU A 154 -0.20 -5.72 11.03
N SER A 155 -0.99 -4.87 10.35
CA SER A 155 -1.78 -5.27 9.18
C SER A 155 -0.88 -5.62 7.99
N VAL A 156 0.16 -4.81 7.73
CA VAL A 156 1.17 -5.12 6.70
C VAL A 156 1.94 -6.39 7.05
N GLU A 157 2.37 -6.56 8.30
CA GLU A 157 3.08 -7.76 8.77
C GLU A 157 2.21 -9.02 8.66
N TRP A 158 0.91 -8.90 8.93
CA TRP A 158 -0.04 -9.98 8.70
C TRP A 158 -0.12 -10.35 7.22
N ILE A 159 -0.29 -9.38 6.32
CA ILE A 159 -0.30 -9.62 4.86
C ILE A 159 1.00 -10.29 4.41
N GLN A 160 2.15 -9.80 4.88
CA GLN A 160 3.46 -10.37 4.58
C GLN A 160 3.53 -11.84 5.03
N SER A 161 3.07 -12.15 6.25
CA SER A 161 3.04 -13.53 6.74
C SER A 161 2.18 -14.46 5.87
N GLN A 162 1.10 -13.95 5.28
CA GLN A 162 0.28 -14.74 4.36
C GLN A 162 1.04 -15.01 3.04
N ILE A 163 1.71 -14.00 2.49
CA ILE A 163 2.54 -14.16 1.28
C ILE A 163 3.69 -15.14 1.52
N ASP A 164 4.32 -15.10 2.70
CA ASP A 164 5.44 -15.98 3.05
C ASP A 164 5.00 -17.39 3.46
N SER A 165 3.72 -17.61 3.79
CA SER A 165 3.18 -18.92 4.16
C SER A 165 3.24 -19.97 3.03
N ASN A 166 3.24 -19.53 1.78
CA ASN A 166 3.34 -20.39 0.61
C ASN A 166 3.94 -19.63 -0.56
N SER A 167 5.01 -20.17 -1.17
CA SER A 167 5.73 -19.53 -2.27
C SER A 167 4.86 -19.17 -3.48
N LYS A 168 3.75 -19.88 -3.69
CA LYS A 168 2.79 -19.56 -4.77
C LYS A 168 2.22 -18.14 -4.63
N TYR A 169 2.07 -17.62 -3.41
CA TYR A 169 1.46 -16.31 -3.18
C TYR A 169 2.34 -15.14 -3.61
N LYS A 170 3.62 -15.40 -3.93
CA LYS A 170 4.54 -14.41 -4.52
C LYS A 170 4.29 -14.20 -6.01
N SER A 171 3.56 -15.09 -6.67
CA SER A 171 3.37 -15.09 -8.13
C SER A 171 1.93 -15.33 -8.60
N ASP A 172 1.03 -15.77 -7.73
CA ASP A 172 -0.38 -15.94 -8.06
C ASP A 172 -1.20 -14.65 -7.94
N ASP A 173 -2.48 -14.75 -8.29
CA ASP A 173 -3.42 -13.64 -8.30
C ASP A 173 -4.14 -13.42 -6.94
N THR A 174 -3.69 -14.08 -5.87
CA THR A 174 -4.33 -13.95 -4.55
C THR A 174 -3.96 -12.62 -3.91
N ARG A 175 -4.95 -11.78 -3.62
CA ARG A 175 -4.81 -10.61 -2.76
C ARG A 175 -5.16 -10.99 -1.33
N PHE A 176 -4.31 -10.63 -0.37
CA PHE A 176 -4.66 -10.59 1.05
C PHE A 176 -4.97 -9.15 1.43
N TRP A 177 -5.93 -8.96 2.32
CA TRP A 177 -6.36 -7.62 2.73
C TRP A 177 -6.66 -7.57 4.22
N VAL A 178 -6.50 -6.38 4.78
CA VAL A 178 -6.99 -6.00 6.10
C VAL A 178 -7.74 -4.68 5.93
N ASP A 179 -8.90 -4.53 6.53
CA ASP A 179 -9.63 -3.26 6.54
C ASP A 179 -8.95 -2.29 7.51
N VAL A 180 -8.21 -1.33 6.93
CA VAL A 180 -7.55 -0.25 7.64
C VAL A 180 -8.13 1.06 7.14
N THR A 181 -8.74 1.82 8.05
CA THR A 181 -9.37 3.09 7.72
C THR A 181 -8.35 4.07 7.12
N PRO A 182 -8.60 4.68 5.95
CA PRO A 182 -7.73 5.72 5.39
C PRO A 182 -7.64 6.97 6.28
N ILE A 183 -6.51 7.69 6.20
CA ILE A 183 -6.30 9.00 6.84
C ILE A 183 -5.76 10.04 5.85
#